data_AF-A0A962UZZ5-F1
#
_entry.id   AF-A0A962UZZ5-F1
#
_cell.length_a   1.000
_cell.length_b   1.000
_cell.length_c   1.000
_cell.angle_alpha   90.00
_cell.angle_beta   90.00
_cell.angle_gamma   90.00
#
_symmetry.space_group_name_H-M   'P 1'
#
loop_
_entity.id
_entity.type
_entity.pdbx_description
1 polymer ?
#
loop_
_entity_poly.entity_id
_entity_poly.type
_entity_poly.pdbx_seq_one_letter_code
_entity_poly.pdbx_strand_id
1 'polypeptide(L)' 'ADRSSPKEWVENQSPGILDHALKKTREILSTHYPAHIPAAIDQQLRAQYPIKLPCQTMRAAN' A
#
# COMPACT_ATOMS: atom_id res chain seq x y z
N ALA A 1 -15.80 1.95 -5.26
CA ALA A 1 -16.51 3.20 -5.00
C ALA A 1 -17.29 3.02 -3.72
N ASP A 2 -17.17 3.96 -2.78
CA ASP A 2 -17.92 3.93 -1.51
C ASP A 2 -19.42 4.08 -1.82
N ARG A 3 -20.25 3.20 -1.26
CA ARG A 3 -21.70 3.16 -1.48
C ARG A 3 -22.47 3.37 -0.16
N SER A 4 -21.83 3.98 0.84
CA SER A 4 -22.43 4.20 2.15
C SER A 4 -23.55 5.23 2.06
N SER A 5 -24.56 5.12 2.94
CA SER A 5 -25.58 6.17 3.09
C SER A 5 -24.93 7.49 3.51
N PRO A 6 -25.48 8.67 3.14
CA PRO A 6 -24.94 9.95 3.58
C PRO A 6 -24.76 10.07 5.10
N LYS A 7 -25.62 9.41 5.88
CA LYS A 7 -25.51 9.38 7.35
C LYS A 7 -24.27 8.60 7.81
N GLU A 8 -24.07 7.39 7.27
CA GLU A 8 -22.91 6.54 7.58
C GLU A 8 -21.59 7.18 7.14
N TRP A 9 -21.60 7.92 6.02
CA TRP A 9 -20.43 8.67 5.57
C TRP A 9 -20.06 9.80 6.54
N VAL A 10 -21.06 10.54 7.06
CA VAL A 10 -20.84 11.58 8.07
C VAL A 10 -20.34 10.99 9.40
N GLU A 11 -20.89 9.86 9.84
CA GLU A 11 -20.46 9.13 11.05
C GLU A 11 -19.01 8.63 10.94
N ASN A 12 -18.57 8.25 9.74
CA ASN A 12 -17.18 7.89 9.43
C ASN A 12 -16.23 9.10 9.31
N GLN A 13 -16.64 10.28 9.78
CA GLN A 13 -15.92 11.56 9.70
C GLN A 13 -15.77 12.11 8.28
N SER A 14 -16.68 11.75 7.37
CA SER A 14 -16.68 12.26 5.99
C SER A 14 -15.37 11.99 5.24
N PRO A 15 -14.91 10.72 5.19
CA PRO A 15 -13.61 10.41 4.62
C PRO A 15 -13.61 10.70 3.12
N GLY A 16 -12.58 11.41 2.67
CA GLY A 16 -12.35 11.66 1.26
C GLY A 16 -11.84 10.40 0.54
N ILE A 17 -12.01 10.35 -0.78
CA ILE A 17 -11.49 9.24 -1.60
C ILE A 17 -9.97 9.02 -1.42
N LEU A 18 -9.22 10.11 -1.18
CA LEU A 18 -7.79 10.06 -0.92
C LEU A 18 -7.46 9.40 0.43
N ASP A 19 -8.28 9.61 1.45
CA ASP A 19 -8.07 8.99 2.77
C ASP A 19 -8.21 7.46 2.67
N HIS A 20 -9.27 7.00 1.98
CA HIS A 20 -9.46 5.58 1.70
C HIS A 20 -8.31 4.98 0.89
N ALA A 21 -7.83 5.69 -0.14
CA ALA A 21 -6.71 5.24 -0.96
C ALA A 21 -5.42 5.11 -0.13
N LEU A 22 -5.13 6.09 0.74
CA LEU A 22 -3.97 6.06 1.64
C LEU A 22 -4.08 4.92 2.66
N LYS A 23 -5.25 4.74 3.27
CA LYS A 23 -5.52 3.64 4.21
C LYS A 23 -5.29 2.29 3.55
N LYS A 24 -5.85 2.07 2.36
CA LYS A 24 -5.70 0.80 1.64
C LYS A 24 -4.27 0.56 1.18
N THR A 25 -3.57 1.61 0.75
CA THR A 25 -2.15 1.51 0.37
C THR A 25 -1.30 1.06 1.55
N ARG A 26 -1.49 1.67 2.73
CA ARG A 26 -0.79 1.27 3.96
C ARG A 26 -1.09 -0.19 4.33
N GLU A 27 -2.37 -0.59 4.31
CA GLU A 27 -2.80 -1.96 4.60
C GLU A 27 -2.10 -2.99 3.69
N ILE A 28 -2.09 -2.74 2.37
CA ILE A 28 -1.45 -3.64 1.40
C ILE A 28 0.07 -3.72 1.66
N LEU A 29 0.73 -2.57 1.83
CA LEU A 29 2.17 -2.52 2.08
C LEU A 29 2.58 -3.18 3.41
N SER A 30 1.68 -3.24 4.39
CA SER A 30 1.93 -3.89 5.69
C SER A 30 1.64 -5.40 5.69
N THR A 31 0.88 -5.92 4.72
CA THR A 31 0.41 -7.33 4.74
C THR A 31 0.98 -8.18 3.61
N HIS A 32 1.44 -7.57 2.52
CA HIS A 32 1.86 -8.30 1.33
C HIS A 32 3.34 -8.07 0.98
N TYR A 33 4.15 -9.08 1.27
CA TYR A 33 5.59 -9.10 0.95
C TYR A 33 5.87 -10.18 -0.10
N PRO A 34 6.03 -9.83 -1.39
CA PRO A 34 6.23 -10.82 -2.44
C PRO A 34 7.57 -11.55 -2.25
N ALA A 35 7.51 -12.85 -1.93
CA ALA A 35 8.68 -13.70 -1.72
C ALA A 35 9.04 -14.57 -2.95
N HIS A 36 8.25 -14.51 -4.01
CA HIS A 36 8.44 -15.34 -5.21
C HIS A 36 9.51 -14.80 -6.19
N ILE A 37 9.97 -13.56 -5.99
CA ILE A 37 11.03 -12.95 -6.80
C ILE A 37 12.35 -13.06 -6.03
N PRO A 38 13.40 -13.67 -6.60
CA PRO A 38 14.71 -13.70 -5.97
C PRO A 38 15.27 -12.29 -5.72
N ALA A 39 15.91 -12.07 -4.57
CA ALA A 39 16.45 -10.77 -4.19
C ALA A 39 17.43 -10.19 -5.24
N ALA A 40 18.24 -11.04 -5.88
CA ALA A 40 19.17 -10.62 -6.92
C ALA A 40 18.47 -10.05 -8.18
N ILE A 41 17.26 -10.52 -8.50
CA ILE A 41 16.46 -10.02 -9.62
C ILE A 41 15.77 -8.71 -9.23
N ASP A 42 15.20 -8.64 -8.02
CA ASP A 42 14.61 -7.41 -7.48
C ASP A 42 15.64 -6.25 -7.43
N GLN A 43 16.88 -6.54 -7.02
CA GLN A 43 17.97 -5.55 -7.03
C GLN A 43 18.31 -5.04 -8.44
N GLN A 44 18.37 -5.93 -9.44
CA GLN A 44 18.62 -5.53 -10.84
C GLN A 44 17.48 -4.67 -11.39
N LEU A 45 16.23 -5.02 -11.11
CA LEU A 45 15.07 -4.23 -11.52
C LEU A 45 15.09 -2.84 -10.88
N ARG A 46 15.44 -2.73 -9.60
CA ARG A 46 15.57 -1.43 -8.91
C ARG A 46 16.70 -0.57 -9.42
N ALA A 47 17.78 -1.17 -9.93
CA ALA A 47 18.85 -0.44 -10.57
C ALA A 47 18.44 0.11 -11.95
N GLN A 48 17.60 -0.62 -12.67
CA GLN A 48 17.15 -0.25 -14.02
C GLN A 48 15.94 0.71 -14.02
N TYR A 49 15.04 0.59 -13.03
CA TYR A 49 13.80 1.35 -12.96
C TYR A 49 13.77 2.27 -11.73
N PRO A 50 13.16 3.47 -11.82
CA PRO A 50 13.08 4.42 -10.71
C PRO A 50 12.03 4.01 -9.66
N ILE A 51 12.17 2.83 -9.07
CA ILE A 51 11.28 2.27 -8.05
C ILE A 51 11.41 3.09 -6.76
N LYS A 52 10.32 3.78 -6.37
CA LYS A 52 10.27 4.66 -5.19
C LYS A 52 9.91 3.94 -3.88
N LEU A 53 9.57 2.65 -3.95
CA LEU A 53 9.25 1.83 -2.79
C LEU A 53 10.54 1.26 -2.18
N PRO A 54 10.96 1.63 -0.97
CA PRO A 54 12.20 1.12 -0.37
C PRO A 54 12.07 -0.37 0.03
N CYS A 55 13.14 -1.15 -0.12
CA CYS A 55 13.14 -2.58 0.26
C CYS A 55 12.85 -2.80 1.75
N GLN A 56 13.21 -1.84 2.61
CA GLN A 56 13.01 -1.93 4.06
C GLN A 56 11.54 -2.00 4.45
N THR A 57 10.66 -1.34 3.69
CA THR A 57 9.20 -1.35 3.94
C THR A 57 8.50 -2.58 3.36
N MET A 58 9.25 -3.44 2.65
CA MET A 58 8.75 -4.68 2.04
C MET A 58 9.11 -5.92 2.87
N ARG A 59 9.31 -5.75 4.18
CA ARG A 59 9.52 -6.83 5.14
C ARG A 59 8.61 -6.58 6.34
N ALA A 60 8.12 -7.66 6.95
CA ALA A 60 7.40 -7.54 8.21
C ALA A 60 8.31 -6.86 9.26
N ALA A 61 7.74 -5.97 10.08
CA ALA A 61 8.44 -5.46 11.24
C ALA A 61 8.78 -6.67 12.15
N ASN A 62 10.07 -6.82 12.46
CA ASN A 62 10.57 -7.86 13.36
C ASN A 62 10.37 -7.44 14.82
#